data_AF-A0A956PX46-F1
#
_entry.id   AF-A0A956PX46-F1
#
_cell.length_a   1.000
_cell.length_b   1.000
_cell.length_c   1.000
_cell.angle_alpha   90.00
_cell.angle_beta   90.00
_cell.angle_gamma   90.00
#
_symmetry.space_group_name_H-M   'P 1'
#
loop_
_entity.id
_entity.type
_entity.pdbx_description
1 polymer ?
#
loop_
_entity_poly.entity_id
_entity_poly.type
_entity_poly.pdbx_seq_one_letter_code
_entity_poly.pdbx_strand_id
1 'polypeptide(L)'
;MTFIAWSDPEGLFGLLLEYLADERADHEGDPERWRFLSDLMARLEDLEERLPDTSLADLIQGLQQIHESVESDSPEDPVMTHLRDCIAELERVQRELG
;
A
#
# COMPACT_ATOMS: atom_id res chain seq x y z
N MET A 1 9.95 7.73 -17.89
CA MET A 1 8.49 7.57 -17.91
C MET A 1 8.21 6.09 -18.12
N THR A 2 8.19 5.33 -17.03
CA THR A 2 7.86 3.91 -17.09
C THR A 2 6.35 3.84 -17.25
N PHE A 3 5.89 3.29 -18.37
CA PHE A 3 4.48 2.93 -18.57
C PHE A 3 4.22 1.76 -17.62
N ILE A 4 3.80 2.07 -16.39
CA ILE A 4 3.33 1.05 -15.45
C ILE A 4 2.03 0.53 -16.05
N ALA A 5 2.03 -0.73 -16.48
CA ALA A 5 0.78 -1.38 -16.80
C ALA A 5 0.01 -1.48 -15.49
N TRP A 6 -1.18 -0.86 -15.42
CA TRP A 6 -2.12 -0.95 -14.30
C TRP A 6 -2.72 -2.38 -14.17
N SER A 7 -1.95 -3.38 -14.60
CA SER A 7 -2.25 -4.80 -14.78
C SER A 7 -1.26 -5.67 -14.02
N ASP A 8 -0.17 -5.09 -13.51
CA ASP A 8 0.88 -5.79 -12.78
C ASP A 8 0.76 -5.49 -11.28
N PRO A 9 0.49 -6.50 -10.43
CA PRO A 9 0.43 -6.34 -8.99
C PRO A 9 1.67 -5.71 -8.37
N GLU A 10 2.86 -6.06 -8.87
CA GLU A 10 4.13 -5.50 -8.37
C GLU A 10 4.20 -4.00 -8.68
N GLY A 11 3.83 -3.60 -9.90
CA GLY A 11 3.75 -2.19 -10.29
C GLY A 11 2.73 -1.36 -9.49
N LEU A 12 1.55 -1.92 -9.19
CA LEU A 12 0.54 -1.26 -8.36
C LEU A 12 1.02 -1.09 -6.91
N PHE A 13 1.71 -2.10 -6.38
CA PHE A 13 2.26 -2.05 -5.04
C PHE A 13 3.42 -1.04 -4.93
N GLY A 14 4.32 -1.02 -5.91
CA GLY A 14 5.42 -0.04 -5.97
C GLY A 14 4.92 1.41 -5.99
N LEU A 15 3.82 1.69 -6.71
CA LEU A 15 3.21 3.02 -6.73
C LEU A 15 2.69 3.46 -5.36
N LEU A 16 2.15 2.53 -4.56
CA LEU A 16 1.71 2.82 -3.20
C LEU A 16 2.90 3.20 -2.30
N LEU A 17 4.02 2.48 -2.42
CA LEU A 17 5.24 2.79 -1.68
C LEU A 17 5.84 4.14 -2.07
N GLU A 18 5.88 4.46 -3.37
CA GLU A 18 6.33 5.76 -3.87
C GLU A 18 5.47 6.90 -3.29
N TYR A 19 4.14 6.75 -3.34
CA TYR A 19 3.21 7.73 -2.77
C TYR A 19 3.45 7.96 -1.26
N LEU A 20 3.63 6.89 -0.49
CA LEU A 20 3.89 6.99 0.95
C LEU A 20 5.23 7.63 1.27
N ALA A 21 6.26 7.37 0.45
CA ALA A 21 7.57 7.98 0.60
C ALA A 21 7.50 9.50 0.40
N ASP A 22 6.76 9.96 -0.62
CA ASP A 22 6.51 11.37 -0.89
C ASP A 22 5.72 12.01 0.24
N GLU A 23 4.61 11.40 0.68
CA GLU A 23 3.81 11.94 1.79
C GLU A 23 4.60 12.04 3.10
N ARG A 24 5.48 11.08 3.36
CA ARG A 24 6.35 11.11 4.54
C ARG A 24 7.34 12.26 4.46
N ALA A 25 7.90 12.52 3.28
CA ALA A 25 8.82 13.64 3.09
C ALA A 25 8.11 14.99 3.28
N ASP A 26 6.88 15.13 2.77
CA ASP A 26 6.09 16.35 2.90
C ASP A 26 5.65 16.66 4.35
N HIS A 27 5.61 15.62 5.21
CA HIS A 27 5.21 15.74 6.61
C HIS A 27 6.38 15.60 7.61
N GLU A 28 7.64 15.83 7.20
CA GLU A 28 8.80 15.82 8.12
C GLU A 28 8.64 16.79 9.32
N GLY A 29 7.85 17.86 9.15
CA GLY A 29 7.53 18.82 10.21
C GLY A 29 6.44 18.40 11.20
N ASP A 30 5.74 17.28 10.94
CA ASP A 30 4.72 16.71 11.81
C ASP A 30 5.18 15.34 12.33
N PRO A 31 5.74 15.25 13.56
CA PRO A 31 6.29 14.01 14.08
C PRO A 31 5.27 12.88 14.24
N GLU A 32 4.00 13.20 14.47
CA GLU A 32 2.96 12.20 14.64
C GLU A 32 2.61 11.58 13.28
N ARG A 33 2.39 12.43 12.27
CA ARG A 33 2.15 12.00 10.89
C ARG A 33 3.34 11.26 10.31
N TRP A 34 4.55 11.79 10.49
CA TRP A 34 5.77 11.16 10.00
C TRP A 34 5.99 9.76 10.60
N ARG A 35 5.74 9.60 11.91
CA ARG A 35 5.85 8.30 12.57
C ARG A 35 4.81 7.32 12.05
N PHE A 36 3.55 7.76 11.91
CA PHE A 36 2.50 6.96 11.30
C PHE A 36 2.90 6.46 9.91
N LEU A 37 3.37 7.36 9.04
CA LEU A 37 3.77 7.01 7.67
C LEU A 37 4.99 6.08 7.66
N SER A 38 5.93 6.28 8.58
CA SER A 38 7.11 5.42 8.71
C SER A 38 6.75 4.00 9.16
N ASP A 39 5.86 3.87 10.14
CA ASP A 39 5.38 2.57 10.63
C ASP A 39 4.57 1.83 9.55
N LEU A 40 3.76 2.56 8.78
CA LEU A 40 3.01 2.00 7.65
C LEU A 40 3.94 1.55 6.51
N MET A 41 4.90 2.39 6.13
CA MET A 41 5.90 2.05 5.11
C MET A 41 6.68 0.80 5.49
N ALA A 42 7.17 0.69 6.72
CA ALA A 42 7.93 -0.48 7.16
C ALA A 42 7.13 -1.79 7.02
N ARG A 43 5.82 -1.77 7.35
CA ARG A 43 4.96 -2.94 7.18
C ARG A 43 4.73 -3.31 5.72
N LEU A 44 4.70 -2.32 4.84
CA LEU A 44 4.52 -2.53 3.40
C LEU A 44 5.82 -2.99 2.74
N GLU A 45 6.97 -2.46 3.14
CA GLU A 45 8.30 -2.93 2.72
C GLU A 45 8.50 -4.40 3.14
N ASP A 46 8.13 -4.78 4.37
CA ASP A 46 8.13 -6.18 4.83
C ASP A 46 7.22 -7.10 4.00
N LEU A 47 6.16 -6.54 3.39
CA LEU A 47 5.28 -7.27 2.47
C LEU A 47 5.88 -7.34 1.06
N GLU A 48 6.56 -6.27 0.62
CA GLU A 48 7.30 -6.19 -0.66
C GLU A 48 8.38 -7.26 -0.73
N GLU A 49 9.19 -7.38 0.33
CA GLU A 49 10.29 -8.35 0.39
C GLU A 49 9.80 -9.80 0.24
N ARG A 50 8.53 -10.07 0.58
CA ARG A 50 7.90 -11.37 0.47
C ARG A 50 7.19 -11.59 -0.87
N LEU A 51 7.03 -10.57 -1.72
CA LEU A 51 6.33 -10.67 -3.00
C LEU A 51 6.81 -11.83 -3.89
N PRO A 52 8.13 -12.08 -4.06
CA PRO A 52 8.59 -13.16 -4.94
C PRO A 52 8.08 -14.55 -4.55
N ASP A 53 7.76 -14.74 -3.27
CA ASP A 53 7.30 -16.01 -2.69
C ASP A 53 5.80 -16.00 -2.32
N THR A 54 5.09 -14.91 -2.62
CA THR A 54 3.73 -14.65 -2.11
C THR A 54 2.74 -14.61 -3.27
N SER A 55 1.61 -15.30 -3.14
CA SER A 55 0.57 -15.25 -4.17
C SER A 55 -0.16 -13.90 -4.16
N LEU A 56 -0.80 -13.53 -5.28
CA LEU A 56 -1.63 -12.32 -5.32
C LEU A 56 -2.73 -12.32 -4.23
N ALA A 57 -3.27 -13.50 -3.90
CA ALA A 57 -4.24 -13.62 -2.81
C ALA A 57 -3.65 -13.30 -1.44
N ASP A 58 -2.44 -13.80 -1.17
CA ASP A 58 -1.72 -13.56 0.08
C ASP A 58 -1.27 -12.10 0.20
N LEU A 59 -0.90 -11.46 -0.92
CA LEU A 59 -0.59 -10.03 -0.98
C LEU A 59 -1.82 -9.18 -0.60
N ILE A 60 -2.97 -9.45 -1.23
CA ILE A 60 -4.23 -8.77 -0.93
C ILE A 60 -4.58 -8.95 0.55
N GLN A 61 -4.44 -10.17 1.08
CA GLN A 61 -4.71 -10.46 2.48
C GLN A 61 -3.75 -9.68 3.41
N GLY A 62 -2.46 -9.60 3.07
CA GLY A 62 -1.48 -8.83 3.84
C GLY A 62 -1.82 -7.34 3.88
N LEU A 63 -2.21 -6.77 2.74
CA LEU A 63 -2.65 -5.38 2.64
C LEU A 63 -3.92 -5.11 3.46
N GLN A 64 -4.90 -6.01 3.41
CA GLN A 64 -6.13 -5.91 4.22
C GLN A 64 -5.81 -5.94 5.72
N GLN A 65 -4.92 -6.84 6.17
CA GLN A 65 -4.48 -6.88 7.56
C GLN A 65 -3.77 -5.59 7.99
N ILE A 66 -2.93 -5.01 7.12
CA ILE A 66 -2.30 -3.72 7.38
C ILE A 66 -3.38 -2.63 7.50
N HIS A 67 -4.32 -2.56 6.56
CA HIS A 67 -5.41 -1.59 6.58
C HIS A 67 -6.26 -1.68 7.87
N GLU A 68 -6.69 -2.89 8.25
CA GLU A 68 -7.46 -3.14 9.47
C GLU A 68 -6.67 -2.82 10.75
N SER A 69 -5.36 -3.09 10.76
CA SER A 69 -4.50 -2.79 11.91
C SER A 69 -4.25 -1.30 12.15
N VAL A 70 -4.57 -0.47 11.14
CA VAL A 70 -4.40 0.97 11.14
C VAL A 70 -5.73 1.70 11.36
N GLU A 71 -6.87 1.00 11.38
CA GLU A 71 -8.16 1.57 11.76
C GLU A 71 -8.16 2.02 13.24
N SER A 72 -7.62 3.21 13.48
CA SER A 72 -7.82 4.03 14.67
C SER A 72 -7.83 5.49 14.22
N ASP A 73 -8.99 6.11 14.38
CA ASP A 73 -9.24 7.55 14.52
C ASP A 73 -9.35 8.48 13.28
N SER A 74 -9.09 8.05 12.03
CA SER A 74 -9.32 8.94 10.88
C SER A 74 -9.79 8.23 9.59
N PRO A 75 -11.10 7.98 9.43
CA PRO A 75 -11.67 7.30 8.25
C PRO A 75 -11.53 8.09 6.94
N GLU A 76 -11.09 9.35 6.99
CA GLU A 76 -10.90 10.24 5.84
C GLU A 76 -9.42 10.46 5.48
N ASP A 77 -8.51 9.64 6.02
CA ASP A 77 -7.10 9.77 5.71
C ASP A 77 -6.81 9.48 4.22
N PRO A 78 -6.16 10.41 3.49
CA PRO A 78 -5.82 10.19 2.07
C PRO A 78 -4.96 8.93 1.86
N VAL A 79 -4.08 8.62 2.81
CA VAL A 79 -3.21 7.44 2.74
C VAL A 79 -4.01 6.16 2.88
N MET A 80 -4.98 6.13 3.80
CA MET A 80 -5.87 4.97 3.96
C MET A 80 -6.79 4.81 2.75
N THR A 81 -7.21 5.91 2.14
CA THR A 81 -7.95 5.88 0.88
C THR A 81 -7.13 5.26 -0.24
N HIS A 82 -5.87 5.67 -0.42
CA HIS A 82 -4.99 5.10 -1.44
C HIS A 82 -4.62 3.63 -1.19
N LEU A 83 -4.42 3.24 0.07
CA LEU A 83 -4.22 1.84 0.44
C LEU A 83 -5.45 0.99 0.06
N ARG A 84 -6.67 1.48 0.36
CA ARG A 84 -7.92 0.81 0.00
C ARG A 84 -8.11 0.72 -1.52
N ASP A 85 -7.81 1.79 -2.25
CA ASP A 85 -7.92 1.81 -3.71
C ASP A 85 -6.93 0.82 -4.35
N CYS A 86 -5.70 0.72 -3.80
CA CYS A 86 -4.71 -0.28 -4.20
C CYS A 86 -5.24 -1.71 -3.99
N ILE A 87 -5.82 -2.01 -2.82
CA ILE A 87 -6.45 -3.31 -2.54
C ILE A 87 -7.55 -3.63 -3.56
N ALA A 88 -8.44 -2.67 -3.84
CA ALA A 88 -9.55 -2.86 -4.77
C ALA A 88 -9.08 -3.15 -6.21
N GLU A 89 -8.02 -2.47 -6.65
CA GLU A 89 -7.41 -2.73 -7.96
C GLU A 89 -6.72 -4.10 -8.02
N LEU A 90 -6.01 -4.51 -6.97
CA LEU A 90 -5.41 -5.84 -6.89
C LEU A 90 -6.47 -6.96 -6.90
N GLU A 91 -7.59 -6.78 -6.20
CA GLU A 91 -8.75 -7.68 -6.25
C GLU A 91 -9.41 -7.72 -7.62
N ARG A 92 -9.41 -6.60 -8.36
CA ARG A 92 -9.87 -6.57 -9.75
C ARG A 92 -8.94 -7.38 -10.65
N VAL A 93 -7.64 -7.16 -10.56
CA VAL A 93 -6.62 -7.91 -11.33
C VAL A 93 -6.69 -9.41 -11.01
N GLN A 94 -6.85 -9.79 -9.74
CA GLN A 94 -7.00 -11.20 -9.34
C GLN A 94 -8.20 -11.87 -10.02
N ARG A 95 -9.34 -11.17 -10.13
CA ARG A 95 -10.54 -11.67 -10.80
C ARG A 95 -10.40 -11.75 -12.33
N GLU A 96 -9.55 -10.92 -12.92
CA GLU A 96 -9.29 -10.93 -14.37
C GLU A 96 -8.27 -12.02 -14.78
N LEU A 97 -7.42 -12.46 -13.84
CA LEU A 97 -6.41 -13.51 -14.05
C LEU A 97 -6.90 -14.93 -13.72
N GLY A 98 -8.03 -15.07 -13.03
CA GLY A 98 -8.68 -16.36 -12.68
C GLY A 98 -9.75 -16.79 -13.66
#